data_AF-A0AAF0U1S6-F1
#
_entry.id   AF-A0AAF0U1S6-F1
#
_cell.length_a   1.000
_cell.length_b   1.000
_cell.length_c   1.000
_cell.angle_alpha   90.00
_cell.angle_beta   90.00
_cell.angle_gamma   90.00
#
_symmetry.space_group_name_H-M   'P 1'
#
loop_
_entity.id
_entity.type
_entity.pdbx_description
1 polymer ?
#
loop_
_entity_poly.entity_id
_entity_poly.type
_entity_poly.pdbx_seq_one_letter_code
_entity_poly.pdbx_strand_id
1 'polypeptide(L)' 'MLTHKATKFQWNDACERSFQELKNKLTSTPVLVLPEGMRGYAVYCDASRVGLGCVLM' A
#
# COMPACT_ATOMS: atom_id res chain seq x y z
N MET A 1 -18.09 -3.68 5.06
CA MET A 1 -17.08 -3.78 6.13
C MET A 1 -16.39 -5.13 5.99
N LEU A 2 -15.12 -5.15 5.56
CA LEU A 2 -14.38 -6.37 5.19
C LEU A 2 -13.98 -7.25 6.40
N THR A 3 -13.89 -6.66 7.59
CA THR A 3 -13.27 -7.26 8.77
C THR A 3 -14.24 -7.45 9.94
N HIS A 4 -15.55 -7.32 9.73
CA HIS A 4 -16.51 -7.51 10.80
C HIS A 4 -16.70 -9.00 11.10
N LYS A 5 -16.54 -9.39 12.37
CA LYS A 5 -16.75 -10.77 12.81
C LYS A 5 -18.23 -11.15 12.59
N ALA A 6 -18.46 -12.40 12.20
CA ALA A 6 -19.78 -12.99 11.89
C ALA A 6 -20.51 -12.49 10.63
N THR A 7 -19.89 -11.67 9.78
CA THR A 7 -20.43 -11.36 8.44
C THR A 7 -19.70 -12.19 7.38
N LYS A 8 -20.43 -12.93 6.54
CA LYS A 8 -19.82 -13.64 5.40
C LYS A 8 -19.26 -12.60 4.43
N PHE A 9 -17.95 -12.66 4.20
CA PHE A 9 -17.33 -11.84 3.18
C PHE A 9 -17.66 -12.41 1.79
N GLN A 10 -18.25 -11.58 0.93
CA GLN A 10 -18.53 -11.95 -0.44
C GLN A 10 -17.37 -11.50 -1.33
N TRP A 11 -16.61 -12.47 -1.84
CA TRP A 11 -15.61 -12.22 -2.87
C TRP A 11 -16.32 -12.04 -4.22
N ASN A 12 -16.15 -10.87 -4.82
CA ASN A 12 -16.71 -10.57 -6.14
C ASN A 12 -15.59 -10.17 -7.11
N ASP A 13 -15.94 -10.00 -8.39
CA ASP A 13 -14.96 -9.66 -9.43
C ASP A 13 -14.23 -8.34 -9.16
N ALA A 14 -14.87 -7.38 -8.48
CA ALA A 14 -14.21 -6.13 -8.10
C ALA A 14 -13.16 -6.35 -7.00
N CYS A 15 -13.42 -7.23 -6.04
CA CYS A 15 -12.44 -7.66 -5.04
C CYS A 15 -11.26 -8.37 -5.71
N GLU A 16 -11.52 -9.30 -6.64
CA GLU A 16 -10.46 -10.01 -7.37
C GLU A 16 -9.57 -9.05 -8.15
N ARG A 17 -10.16 -8.14 -8.93
CA ARG A 17 -9.40 -7.13 -9.69
C ARG A 17 -8.52 -6.26 -8.78
N SER A 18 -9.09 -5.77 -7.67
CA SER A 18 -8.36 -4.95 -6.71
C SER A 18 -7.22 -5.72 -6.04
N PHE A 19 -7.45 -7.00 -5.74
CA PHE A 19 -6.45 -7.87 -5.13
C PHE A 19 -5.30 -8.19 -6.08
N GLN A 20 -5.58 -8.48 -7.36
CA GLN A 20 -4.54 -8.69 -8.36
C GLN A 20 -3.75 -7.41 -8.64
N GLU A 21 -4.39 -6.25 -8.68
CA GLU A 21 -3.69 -4.96 -8.81
C GLU A 21 -2.75 -4.73 -7.62
N LEU A 22 -3.21 -4.99 -6.39
CA LEU A 22 -2.39 -4.89 -5.19
C LEU A 22 -1.18 -5.84 -5.26
N LYS A 23 -1.39 -7.09 -5.67
CA LYS A 23 -0.29 -8.05 -5.86
C LYS A 23 0.72 -7.51 -6.86
N ASN A 24 0.26 -7.08 -8.04
CA ASN A 24 1.13 -6.55 -9.08
C ASN A 24 1.98 -5.40 -8.54
N LYS A 25 1.35 -4.40 -7.91
CA LYS A 25 2.04 -3.23 -7.32
C LYS A 25 3.06 -3.59 -6.26
N LEU A 26 2.78 -4.59 -5.40
CA LEU A 26 3.73 -5.05 -4.38
C LEU A 26 4.88 -5.87 -4.97
N THR A 27 4.62 -6.63 -6.03
CA THR A 27 5.65 -7.47 -6.67
C THR A 27 6.49 -6.74 -7.71
N SER A 28 6.01 -5.61 -8.24
CA SER A 28 6.70 -4.84 -9.28
C SER A 28 7.53 -3.67 -8.73
N THR A 29 7.82 -3.67 -7.42
CA THR A 29 8.44 -2.54 -6.71
C THR A 29 9.77 -2.13 -7.37
N PRO A 30 10.02 -0.82 -7.59
CA PRO A 30 11.37 -0.35 -7.90
C PRO A 30 12.30 -0.68 -6.73
N VAL A 31 13.48 -1.22 -7.01
CA VAL A 31 14.45 -1.67 -6.00
C VAL A 31 14.63 -0.58 -4.94
N LEU A 32 14.21 -0.88 -3.69
CA LEU A 32 14.52 -0.05 -2.54
C LEU A 32 16.04 -0.13 -2.34
N VAL A 33 16.74 0.92 -2.74
CA VAL A 33 18.19 1.02 -2.58
C VAL A 33 18.49 1.27 -1.10
N LEU A 34 19.57 0.68 -0.60
CA LEU A 34 20.01 0.94 0.77
C LEU A 34 20.31 2.43 0.94
N PRO A 35 19.71 3.09 1.95
CA PRO A 35 19.96 4.50 2.20
C PRO A 35 21.43 4.74 2.58
N GLU A 36 22.13 5.64 1.88
CA GLU A 36 23.50 6.03 2.23
C GLU A 36 23.50 6.93 3.47
N GLY A 37 24.14 6.49 4.56
CA GLY A 37 24.02 7.09 5.90
C GLY A 37 24.61 8.50 6.09
N MET A 38 25.25 9.09 5.08
CA MET A 38 25.84 10.44 5.17
C MET A 38 25.00 11.53 4.49
N ARG A 39 23.96 11.18 3.74
CA ARG A 39 23.06 12.17 3.10
C ARG A 39 21.77 12.30 3.91
N GLY A 40 21.21 13.50 3.93
CA GLY A 40 19.87 13.72 4.46
C GLY A 40 18.82 13.02 3.61
N TYR A 41 17.74 12.57 4.24
CA TYR A 41 16.62 11.91 3.58
C TYR A 41 15.45 12.86 3.36
N ALA A 42 14.73 12.67 2.26
CA ALA A 42 13.46 13.35 2.02
C ALA A 42 12.30 12.35 2.22
N VAL A 43 11.36 12.73 3.07
CA VAL A 43 10.11 11.97 3.28
C VAL A 43 8.97 12.78 2.71
N TYR A 44 8.23 12.18 1.78
CA TYR A 44 7.00 12.74 1.25
C TYR A 44 5.84 12.11 2.01
N CYS A 45 4.99 12.93 2.61
CA CYS A 45 3.80 12.47 3.29
C CYS A 45 2.56 13.06 2.64
N ASP A 46 1.51 12.26 2.54
CA ASP A 46 0.18 12.68 2.12
C ASP A 46 -0.88 12.10 3.06
N ALA A 47 -1.97 12.84 3.22
CA ALA A 47 -3.02 12.51 4.16
C ALA A 47 -4.40 12.83 3.58
N SER A 48 -5.34 11.93 3.82
CA SER A 48 -6.76 12.12 3.56
C SER A 48 -7.56 11.95 4.86
N ARG A 49 -8.87 12.21 4.80
CA ARG A 49 -9.79 11.98 5.93
C ARG A 49 -9.84 10.53 6.42
N VAL A 50 -9.38 9.58 5.60
CA VAL A 50 -9.52 8.14 5.82
C VAL A 50 -8.19 7.41 5.96
N GLY A 51 -7.07 8.06 5.67
CA GLY A 51 -5.76 7.42 5.71
C GLY A 51 -4.61 8.37 5.51
N LEU A 52 -3.45 7.96 6.01
CA LEU A 52 -2.18 8.68 5.93
C LEU A 52 -1.14 7.76 5.29
N GLY A 53 -0.26 8.32 4.45
CA GLY A 53 0.80 7.57 3.79
C GLY A 53 2.07 8.42 3.68
N CYS A 54 3.23 7.78 3.76
CA CYS A 54 4.52 8.42 3.51
C CYS A 54 5.44 7.52 2.68
N VAL A 55 6.32 8.13 1.89
CA VAL A 55 7.35 7.47 1.08
C VAL A 55 8.71 8.12 1.35
N LEU A 56 9.72 7.28 1.56
CA LEU A 56 11.13 7.68 1.63
C LEU A 56 11.70 7.70 0.19
N MET A 57 12.30 8.83 -0.20
CA MET A 57 12.96 9.00 -1.50
C MET A 57 14.48 8.80 -1.40
#